data_AF-A0A9E0NIC8-F1
#
_entry.id   AF-A0A9E0NIC8-F1
#
_cell.length_a   1.000
_cell.length_b   1.000
_cell.length_c   1.000
_cell.angle_alpha   90.00
_cell.angle_beta   90.00
_cell.angle_gamma   90.00
#
_symmetry.space_group_name_H-M   'P 1'
#
loop_
_entity.id
_entity.type
_entity.pdbx_description
1 polymer ?
#
loop_
_entity_poly.entity_id
_entity_poly.type
_entity_poly.pdbx_seq_one_letter_code
_entity_poly.pdbx_strand_id
1 'polypeptide(L)'
;MNTLGLWASIIALSMTPNLLLGSSTALAVGIQAHLPPGQLLPVVALASYLEGLLVAWLAERSTHLAWVQRWIERMRTPRNLGLAERWGVWGGLTLGCALVGQEPILVALRWLGVGMRRLWLPLAVSNILFTGLYYLAAAFGLDQLARL
;
A
#
# COMPACT_ATOMS: atom_id res chain seq x y z
N MET A 1 11.06 -4.40 25.21
CA MET A 1 10.81 -3.23 24.34
C MET A 1 9.86 -2.29 25.07
N ASN A 2 10.12 -0.99 25.13
CA ASN A 2 9.17 -0.05 25.75
C ASN A 2 8.00 0.24 24.80
N THR A 3 6.87 0.71 25.33
CA THR A 3 5.64 0.95 24.55
C THR A 3 5.87 1.88 23.36
N LEU A 4 6.70 2.91 23.52
CA LEU A 4 7.06 3.83 22.44
C LEU A 4 7.83 3.14 21.32
N GLY A 5 8.83 2.31 21.66
CA GLY A 5 9.63 1.56 20.68
C GLY A 5 8.79 0.54 19.92
N LEU A 6 7.80 -0.09 20.58
CA LEU A 6 6.85 -0.98 19.93
C LEU A 6 6.03 -0.25 18.87
N TRP A 7 5.39 0.87 19.24
CA TRP A 7 4.61 1.65 18.28
C TRP A 7 5.46 2.21 17.14
N ALA A 8 6.68 2.68 17.44
CA ALA A 8 7.63 3.12 16.42
C ALA A 8 7.98 1.99 15.44
N SER A 9 8.20 0.76 15.93
CA SER A 9 8.45 -0.39 15.05
C SER A 9 7.24 -0.74 14.20
N ILE A 10 6.03 -0.71 14.76
CA ILE A 10 4.79 -1.00 14.01
C ILE A 10 4.61 0.02 12.89
N ILE A 11 4.80 1.32 13.19
CA ILE A 11 4.72 2.39 12.19
C ILE A 11 5.79 2.20 11.12
N ALA A 12 7.06 2.02 11.52
CA ALA A 12 8.16 1.84 10.58
C ALA A 12 7.94 0.64 9.64
N LEU A 13 7.50 -0.49 10.20
CA LEU A 13 7.17 -1.69 9.42
C LEU A 13 5.98 -1.46 8.48
N SER A 14 4.95 -0.75 8.94
CA SER A 14 3.77 -0.43 8.12
C SER A 14 4.07 0.54 6.97
N MET A 15 5.14 1.33 7.09
CA MET A 15 5.64 2.24 6.06
C MET A 15 6.73 1.62 5.18
N THR A 16 7.00 0.32 5.32
CA THR A 16 7.95 -0.35 4.43
C THR A 16 7.33 -0.48 3.04
N PRO A 17 8.01 -0.09 1.96
CA PRO A 17 7.51 -0.23 0.58
C PRO A 17 7.51 -1.71 0.16
N ASN A 18 6.58 -2.45 0.72
CA ASN A 18 6.13 -3.79 0.38
C ASN A 18 4.85 -4.07 1.18
N LEU A 19 3.68 -3.77 0.62
CA LEU A 19 2.38 -4.01 1.27
C LEU A 19 2.24 -5.41 1.92
N LEU A 20 2.76 -6.45 1.25
CA LEU A 20 2.61 -7.82 1.69
C LEU A 20 3.51 -8.18 2.87
N LEU A 21 4.71 -7.60 2.97
CA LEU A 21 5.65 -7.92 4.05
C LEU A 21 5.64 -6.87 5.16
N GLY A 22 5.54 -5.58 4.84
CA GLY A 22 5.58 -4.50 5.82
C GLY A 22 4.37 -4.53 6.76
N SER A 23 3.18 -4.37 6.19
CA SER A 23 1.93 -4.32 6.95
C SER A 23 1.63 -5.64 7.66
N SER A 24 1.90 -6.78 7.03
CA SER A 24 1.70 -8.10 7.66
C SER A 24 2.64 -8.34 8.84
N THR A 25 3.92 -7.94 8.72
CA THR A 25 4.89 -8.05 9.82
C THR A 25 4.52 -7.09 10.95
N ALA A 26 4.11 -5.87 10.64
CA ALA A 26 3.63 -4.91 11.63
C ALA A 26 2.43 -5.45 12.42
N LEU A 27 1.48 -6.08 11.72
CA LEU A 27 0.31 -6.71 12.33
C LEU A 27 0.70 -7.93 13.18
N ALA A 28 1.60 -8.78 12.69
CA ALA A 28 2.10 -9.92 13.46
C ALA A 28 2.81 -9.49 14.76
N VAL A 29 3.64 -8.44 14.69
CA VAL A 29 4.28 -7.84 15.88
C VAL A 29 3.23 -7.30 16.85
N GLY A 30 2.21 -6.58 16.35
CA GLY A 30 1.13 -6.05 17.17
C GLY A 30 0.28 -7.14 17.85
N ILE A 31 -0.03 -8.23 17.13
CA ILE A 31 -0.78 -9.38 17.65
C ILE A 31 0.03 -10.11 18.73
N GLN A 32 1.33 -10.36 18.50
CA GLN A 32 2.21 -10.99 19.49
C GLN A 32 2.40 -10.11 20.74
N ALA A 33 2.34 -8.79 20.58
CA ALA A 33 2.35 -7.84 21.70
C ALA A 33 0.98 -7.69 22.39
N HIS A 34 -0.03 -8.48 22.01
CA HIS A 34 -1.39 -8.47 22.54
C HIS A 34 -2.08 -7.09 22.44
N LEU A 35 -1.78 -6.32 21.39
CA LEU A 35 -2.43 -5.03 21.17
C LEU A 35 -3.89 -5.22 20.73
N PRO A 36 -4.81 -4.37 21.22
CA PRO A 36 -6.21 -4.44 20.82
C PRO A 36 -6.35 -4.09 19.33
N PRO A 37 -7.12 -4.87 18.54
CA PRO A 37 -7.27 -4.64 17.10
C PRO A 37 -7.80 -3.25 16.76
N GLY A 38 -8.67 -2.70 17.62
CA GLY A 38 -9.23 -1.36 17.46
C GLY A 38 -8.20 -0.23 17.52
N GLN A 39 -7.00 -0.48 18.05
CA GLN A 39 -5.89 0.49 18.02
C GLN A 39 -4.85 0.12 16.96
N LEU A 40 -4.58 -1.18 16.78
CA LEU A 40 -3.60 -1.67 15.83
C LEU A 40 -4.00 -1.38 14.37
N LEU A 41 -5.24 -1.70 13.99
CA LEU A 41 -5.69 -1.56 12.60
C LEU A 41 -5.68 -0.10 12.12
N PRO A 42 -6.20 0.89 12.88
CA PRO A 42 -6.15 2.28 12.44
C PRO A 42 -4.71 2.80 12.27
N VAL A 43 -3.79 2.40 13.16
CA VAL A 43 -2.40 2.85 13.09
C VAL A 43 -1.71 2.27 11.86
N VAL A 44 -1.84 0.97 11.62
CA VAL A 44 -1.25 0.32 10.43
C VAL A 44 -1.86 0.89 9.15
N ALA A 45 -3.19 0.99 9.07
CA ALA A 45 -3.87 1.53 7.89
C ALA A 45 -3.47 2.99 7.60
N LEU A 46 -3.34 3.83 8.63
CA LEU A 46 -2.91 5.21 8.47
C LEU A 46 -1.44 5.31 8.04
N ALA A 47 -0.56 4.51 8.64
CA ALA A 47 0.86 4.49 8.28
C ALA A 47 1.07 4.05 6.82
N SER A 48 0.42 2.96 6.40
CA SER A 48 0.48 2.47 5.00
C SER A 48 -0.20 3.44 4.02
N TYR A 49 -1.24 4.16 4.46
CA TYR A 49 -1.84 5.23 3.66
C TYR A 49 -0.89 6.40 3.42
N LEU A 50 -0.19 6.87 4.47
CA LEU A 50 0.79 7.94 4.38
C LEU A 50 1.99 7.55 3.51
N GLU A 51 2.45 6.30 3.63
CA GLU A 51 3.45 5.71 2.74
C GLU A 51 2.99 5.78 1.28
N GLY A 52 1.76 5.34 1.00
CA GLY A 52 1.22 5.37 -0.36
C GLY A 52 1.13 6.78 -0.93
N LEU A 53 0.72 7.75 -0.12
CA LEU A 53 0.72 9.16 -0.54
C LEU A 53 2.14 9.66 -0.84
N LEU A 54 3.13 9.28 -0.02
CA LEU A 54 4.52 9.63 -0.24
C LEU A 54 5.06 9.02 -1.55
N VAL A 55 4.77 7.74 -1.81
CA VAL A 55 5.13 7.07 -3.06
C VAL A 55 4.47 7.74 -4.26
N ALA A 56 3.18 8.05 -4.17
CA ALA A 56 2.46 8.73 -5.24
C ALA A 56 3.05 10.13 -5.54
N TRP A 57 3.47 10.85 -4.49
CA TRP A 57 4.12 12.15 -4.62
C TRP A 57 5.53 12.02 -5.23
N LEU A 58 6.33 11.05 -4.78
CA LEU A 58 7.64 10.76 -5.37
C LEU A 58 7.53 10.34 -6.83
N ALA A 59 6.52 9.54 -7.17
CA ALA A 59 6.25 9.12 -8.54
C ALA A 59 5.90 10.30 -9.44
N GLU A 60 5.07 11.25 -8.97
CA GLU A 60 4.87 12.52 -9.66
C GLU A 60 6.18 13.26 -9.87
N ARG A 61 6.98 13.39 -8.81
CA ARG A 61 8.25 14.10 -8.87
C ARG A 61 9.22 13.47 -9.87
N SER A 62 9.20 12.14 -9.99
CA SER A 62 10.03 11.40 -10.95
C SER A 62 9.71 11.75 -12.40
N THR A 63 8.47 12.16 -12.71
CA THR A 63 8.08 12.51 -14.09
C THR A 63 8.76 13.78 -14.61
N HIS A 64 9.32 14.62 -13.75
CA HIS A 64 10.15 15.77 -14.16
C HIS A 64 11.53 15.36 -14.70
N LEU A 65 11.95 14.11 -14.49
CA LEU A 65 13.19 13.60 -15.05
C LEU A 65 12.96 13.24 -16.53
N ALA A 66 13.68 13.89 -17.43
CA ALA A 66 13.49 13.74 -18.88
C ALA A 66 13.66 12.29 -19.40
N TRP A 67 14.43 11.44 -18.70
CA TRP A 67 14.55 10.03 -19.06
C TRP A 67 13.32 9.21 -18.63
N VAL A 68 12.75 9.51 -17.46
CA VAL A 68 11.50 8.89 -16.96
C VAL A 68 10.35 9.28 -17.86
N GLN A 69 10.24 10.56 -18.21
CA GLN A 69 9.19 11.04 -19.10
C GLN A 69 9.23 10.34 -20.47
N ARG A 70 10.40 10.26 -21.09
CA ARG A 70 10.58 9.52 -22.36
C ARG A 70 10.22 8.04 -22.23
N TRP A 71 10.54 7.41 -21.10
CA TRP A 71 10.17 6.03 -20.84
C TRP A 71 8.65 5.87 -20.71
N ILE A 72 7.99 6.74 -19.95
CA ILE A 72 6.53 6.77 -19.79
C ILE A 72 5.85 6.94 -21.14
N GLU A 73 6.30 7.89 -21.95
CA GLU A 73 5.74 8.14 -23.29
C GLU A 73 5.83 6.91 -24.20
N ARG A 74 6.94 6.16 -24.13
CA ARG A 74 7.07 4.88 -24.85
C ARG A 74 6.10 3.81 -24.36
N MET A 75 5.83 3.76 -23.06
CA MET A 75 4.96 2.76 -22.44
C MET A 75 3.47 3.10 -22.58
N ARG A 76 3.11 4.37 -22.80
CA ARG A 76 1.73 4.85 -23.02
C ARG A 76 1.24 4.54 -24.44
N THR A 77 1.04 3.27 -24.73
CA THR A 77 0.38 2.84 -25.98
C THR A 77 -1.15 3.02 -25.87
N PRO A 78 -1.87 3.18 -27.00
CA PRO A 78 -3.34 3.30 -26.99
C PRO A 78 -4.05 2.14 -26.31
N ARG A 79 -3.47 0.92 -26.40
CA ARG A 79 -3.97 -0.27 -25.72
C ARG A 79 -3.83 -0.18 -24.20
N ASN A 80 -2.67 0.28 -23.73
CA ASN A 80 -2.40 0.42 -22.29
C ASN A 80 -3.27 1.53 -21.67
N LEU A 81 -3.47 2.62 -22.40
CA LEU A 81 -4.37 3.70 -21.98
C LEU A 81 -5.84 3.23 -21.95
N GLY A 82 -6.31 2.53 -22.98
CA GLY A 82 -7.67 1.99 -23.01
C GLY A 82 -7.92 0.94 -21.92
N LEU A 83 -6.93 0.14 -21.55
CA LEU A 83 -7.01 -0.72 -20.37
C LEU A 83 -7.10 0.11 -19.08
N ALA A 84 -6.22 1.08 -18.88
CA ALA A 84 -6.24 1.93 -17.70
C ALA A 84 -7.56 2.71 -17.54
N GLU A 85 -8.15 3.18 -18.64
CA GLU A 85 -9.45 3.87 -18.64
C GLU A 85 -10.61 2.93 -18.28
N ARG A 86 -10.62 1.70 -18.81
CA ARG A 86 -11.66 0.70 -18.51
C ARG A 86 -11.67 0.26 -17.05
N TRP A 87 -10.49 0.02 -16.49
CA TRP A 87 -10.35 -0.40 -15.08
C TRP A 87 -10.44 0.78 -14.11
N GLY A 88 -10.08 1.98 -14.57
CA GLY A 88 -10.06 3.19 -13.78
C GLY A 88 -9.11 3.14 -12.59
N VAL A 89 -9.11 4.22 -11.80
CA VAL A 89 -8.27 4.34 -10.61
C VAL A 89 -8.61 3.29 -9.55
N TRP A 90 -9.90 2.98 -9.40
CA TRP A 90 -10.41 2.01 -8.44
C TRP A 90 -10.00 0.59 -8.79
N GLY A 91 -10.16 0.15 -10.04
CA GLY A 91 -9.74 -1.17 -10.48
C GLY A 91 -8.23 -1.33 -10.40
N GLY A 92 -7.47 -0.27 -10.74
CA GLY A 92 -6.04 -0.20 -10.51
C GLY A 92 -5.68 -0.44 -9.04
N LEU A 93 -6.16 0.39 -8.12
CA LEU A 93 -5.80 0.30 -6.70
C LEU A 93 -6.39 -0.89 -5.95
N THR A 94 -7.36 -1.62 -6.49
CA THR A 94 -7.87 -2.84 -5.86
C THR A 94 -7.17 -4.07 -6.40
N LEU A 95 -7.16 -4.27 -7.72
CA LEU A 95 -6.56 -5.45 -8.34
C LEU A 95 -5.06 -5.32 -8.49
N GLY A 96 -4.56 -4.14 -8.81
CA GLY A 96 -3.12 -3.87 -8.84
C GLY A 96 -2.49 -4.06 -7.46
N CYS A 97 -3.11 -3.53 -6.40
CA CYS A 97 -2.65 -3.79 -5.03
C CYS A 97 -2.66 -5.29 -4.69
N ALA A 98 -3.70 -6.02 -5.08
CA ALA A 98 -3.77 -7.46 -4.83
C ALA A 98 -2.69 -8.27 -5.57
N LEU A 99 -2.37 -7.89 -6.81
CA LEU A 99 -1.50 -8.67 -7.70
C LEU A 99 -0.02 -8.31 -7.59
N VAL A 100 0.29 -7.01 -7.50
CA VAL A 100 1.66 -6.49 -7.58
C VAL A 100 2.04 -5.60 -6.41
N GLY A 101 1.12 -5.32 -5.48
CA GLY A 101 1.33 -4.37 -4.38
C GLY A 101 0.91 -2.95 -4.73
N GLN A 102 0.87 -2.10 -3.70
CA GLN A 102 0.36 -0.72 -3.78
C GLN A 102 1.34 0.20 -4.47
N GLU A 103 2.62 0.00 -4.21
CA GLU A 103 3.68 0.89 -4.64
C GLU A 103 3.82 0.86 -6.18
N PRO A 104 3.91 -0.31 -6.84
CA PRO A 104 4.01 -0.36 -8.30
C PRO A 104 2.77 0.21 -8.99
N ILE A 105 1.58 -0.04 -8.44
CA ILE A 105 0.35 0.47 -9.04
C ILE A 105 0.18 1.97 -8.85
N LEU A 106 0.56 2.52 -7.70
CA LEU A 106 0.57 3.97 -7.48
C LEU A 106 1.52 4.65 -8.43
N VAL A 107 2.75 4.12 -8.59
CA VAL A 107 3.70 4.63 -9.57
C VAL A 107 3.11 4.59 -10.98
N ALA A 108 2.52 3.45 -11.38
CA ALA A 108 1.89 3.32 -12.69
C ALA A 108 0.75 4.33 -12.91
N LEU A 109 -0.16 4.48 -11.95
CA LEU A 109 -1.26 5.44 -12.04
C LEU A 109 -0.76 6.88 -12.13
N ARG A 110 0.26 7.23 -11.34
CA ARG A 110 0.91 8.55 -11.41
C ARG A 110 1.57 8.78 -12.76
N TRP A 111 2.27 7.78 -13.29
CA TRP A 111 2.86 7.82 -14.62
C TRP A 111 1.84 7.80 -15.75
N LEU A 112 0.60 7.36 -15.51
CA LEU A 112 -0.53 7.49 -16.44
C LEU A 112 -1.22 8.86 -16.36
N GLY A 113 -0.75 9.75 -15.46
CA GLY A 113 -1.28 11.11 -15.32
C GLY A 113 -2.48 11.21 -14.37
N VAL A 114 -2.74 10.18 -13.56
CA VAL A 114 -3.81 10.24 -12.55
C VAL A 114 -3.39 11.20 -11.43
N GLY A 115 -4.07 12.34 -11.35
CA GLY A 115 -3.87 13.37 -10.32
C GLY A 115 -4.05 12.85 -8.87
N MET A 116 -3.31 13.43 -7.91
CA MET A 116 -3.33 13.01 -6.50
C MET A 116 -4.74 13.06 -5.89
N ARG A 117 -5.53 14.09 -6.28
CA ARG A 117 -6.93 14.25 -5.87
C ARG A 117 -7.82 13.07 -6.24
N ARG A 118 -7.48 12.32 -7.29
CA ARG A 118 -8.24 11.12 -7.71
C ARG A 118 -7.79 9.86 -6.98
N LEU A 119 -6.60 9.87 -6.36
CA LEU A 119 -6.01 8.72 -5.67
C LEU A 119 -6.39 8.64 -4.20
N TRP A 120 -6.60 9.78 -3.53
CA TRP A 120 -6.75 9.85 -2.07
C TRP A 120 -7.79 8.88 -1.48
N LEU A 121 -8.99 8.83 -2.07
CA LEU A 121 -10.11 8.03 -1.58
C LEU A 121 -9.95 6.55 -1.97
N PRO A 122 -9.66 6.19 -3.25
CA PRO A 122 -9.35 4.81 -3.61
C PRO A 122 -8.21 4.20 -2.79
N LEU A 123 -7.16 4.99 -2.51
CA LEU A 123 -6.01 4.56 -1.73
C LEU A 123 -6.37 4.33 -0.26
N ALA A 124 -7.18 5.22 0.34
CA ALA A 124 -7.64 5.06 1.71
C ALA A 124 -8.50 3.80 1.86
N VAL A 125 -9.45 3.59 0.94
CA VAL A 125 -10.32 2.41 0.94
C VAL A 125 -9.51 1.12 0.74
N SER A 126 -8.57 1.12 -0.20
CA SER A 126 -7.69 -0.02 -0.45
C SER A 126 -6.85 -0.36 0.79
N ASN A 127 -6.26 0.64 1.46
CA ASN A 127 -5.48 0.41 2.68
C ASN A 127 -6.32 -0.17 3.82
N ILE A 128 -7.53 0.32 4.05
CA ILE A 128 -8.43 -0.23 5.08
C ILE A 128 -8.75 -1.69 4.77
N LEU A 129 -9.11 -1.98 3.51
CA LEU A 129 -9.44 -3.33 3.06
C LEU A 129 -8.26 -4.30 3.25
N PHE A 130 -7.09 -3.96 2.71
CA PHE A 130 -5.91 -4.82 2.76
C PHE A 130 -5.34 -4.95 4.17
N THR A 131 -5.39 -3.89 5.00
CA THR A 131 -5.01 -4.00 6.41
C THR A 131 -5.88 -5.00 7.16
N GLY A 132 -7.20 -4.99 6.91
CA GLY A 132 -8.12 -5.98 7.47
C GLY A 132 -7.81 -7.40 7.00
N LEU A 133 -7.58 -7.59 5.70
CA LEU A 133 -7.22 -8.90 5.13
C LEU A 133 -5.90 -9.44 5.71
N TYR A 134 -4.89 -8.59 5.81
CA TYR A 134 -3.59 -8.97 6.37
C TYR A 134 -3.66 -9.27 7.85
N TYR A 135 -4.54 -8.60 8.60
CA TYR A 135 -4.75 -8.92 10.01
C TYR A 135 -5.34 -10.31 10.16
N LEU A 136 -6.36 -10.66 9.36
CA LEU A 136 -6.95 -11.99 9.38
C LEU A 136 -5.93 -13.06 8.99
N ALA A 137 -5.12 -12.81 7.95
CA ALA A 137 -4.07 -13.72 7.53
C ALA A 137 -2.99 -13.91 8.61
N ALA A 138 -2.53 -12.82 9.24
CA ALA A 138 -1.52 -12.86 10.30
C ALA A 138 -2.05 -13.56 11.55
N ALA A 139 -3.28 -13.26 11.98
CA ALA A 139 -3.90 -13.89 13.13
C ALA A 139 -4.08 -15.40 12.90
N PHE A 140 -4.57 -15.80 11.72
CA PHE A 140 -4.73 -17.21 11.36
C PHE A 140 -3.39 -17.95 11.25
N GLY A 141 -2.38 -17.32 10.64
CA GLY A 141 -1.04 -17.89 10.54
C GLY A 141 -0.37 -18.10 11.90
N LEU A 142 -0.51 -17.13 12.81
CA LEU A 142 0.02 -17.25 14.18
C LEU A 142 -0.72 -18.32 14.99
N ASP A 143 -2.04 -18.44 14.85
CA ASP A 143 -2.82 -19.51 15.52
C ASP A 143 -2.40 -20.91 15.02
N GLN A 144 -2.15 -21.07 13.71
CA GLN A 144 -1.61 -22.33 13.19
C GLN A 144 -0.23 -22.66 13.74
N LEU A 145 0.67 -21.68 13.79
CA LEU A 145 2.03 -21.87 14.33
C LEU A 145 2.01 -22.22 15.82
N ALA A 146 1.06 -21.69 16.59
CA ALA A 146 0.92 -22.01 18.02
C ALA A 146 0.42 -23.45 18.28
N ARG A 147 -0.09 -24.15 17.26
CA ARG A 147 -0.59 -25.53 17.34
C ARG A 147 0.41 -26.58 16.84
N LEU A 148 1.56 -26.16 16.35
CA LEU A 148 2.68 -27.02 15.95
C LEU A 148 3.66 -27.22 17.12
#